data_AF-A0A3R7EN71-F1
#
_entry.id   AF-A0A3R7EN71-F1
#
_cell.length_a   1.000
_cell.length_b   1.000
_cell.length_c   1.000
_cell.angle_alpha   90.00
_cell.angle_beta   90.00
_cell.angle_gamma   90.00
#
_symmetry.space_group_name_H-M   'P 1'
#
loop_
_entity.id
_entity.type
_entity.pdbx_description
1 polymer ?
#
loop_
_entity_poly.entity_id
_entity_poly.type
_entity_poly.pdbx_seq_one_letter_code
_entity_poly.pdbx_strand_id
1 'polypeptide(L)'
;MDTNRWNSSEYNGPGLGYYRYLGKLFGYGLVGNAFIEARKKAPKDEMERTQLWIKQMCIQSGFNLVAFHKMWNFPMTDETQNACKRLPCFFPDDEYTNNF
;
A
#
# COMPACT_ATOMS: atom_id res chain seq x y z
N MET A 1 -0.27 -17.79 3.91
CA MET A 1 -0.58 -16.37 3.64
C MET A 1 0.70 -15.58 3.80
N ASP A 2 1.00 -14.66 2.88
CA ASP A 2 2.26 -13.88 2.90
C ASP A 2 2.26 -12.73 3.93
N THR A 3 1.21 -12.63 4.75
CA THR A 3 0.96 -11.57 5.72
C THR A 3 1.98 -11.51 6.87
N ASN A 4 2.68 -12.61 7.16
CA ASN A 4 3.65 -12.70 8.27
C ASN A 4 5.09 -12.35 7.89
N ARG A 5 5.36 -11.99 6.62
CA ARG A 5 6.71 -11.61 6.16
C ARG A 5 7.24 -10.30 6.77
N TRP A 6 6.37 -9.57 7.47
CA TRP A 6 6.65 -8.26 8.06
C TRP A 6 6.96 -8.31 9.57
N ASN A 7 7.09 -9.49 10.17
CA ASN A 7 7.38 -9.65 11.61
C ASN A 7 8.85 -9.90 11.95
N SER A 8 9.74 -10.02 10.95
CA SER A 8 11.17 -10.29 11.11
C SER A 8 12.03 -9.04 10.94
N SER A 9 13.22 -9.03 11.53
CA SER A 9 14.20 -7.93 11.47
C SER A 9 14.78 -7.66 10.06
N GLU A 10 14.46 -8.48 9.06
CA GLU A 10 14.89 -8.33 7.67
C GLU A 10 13.67 -8.21 6.73
N TYR A 11 13.69 -7.20 5.86
CA TYR A 11 12.61 -6.89 4.93
C TYR A 11 12.78 -7.61 3.59
N ASN A 12 11.79 -8.42 3.21
CA ASN A 12 11.73 -9.11 1.91
C ASN A 12 10.53 -8.69 1.05
N GLY A 13 9.86 -7.58 1.40
CA GLY A 13 8.66 -7.10 0.71
C GLY A 13 7.41 -7.97 0.92
N PRO A 14 6.25 -7.48 0.45
CA PRO A 14 5.02 -8.28 0.45
C PRO A 14 5.18 -9.47 -0.52
N GLY A 15 4.64 -10.63 -0.16
CA GLY A 15 4.66 -11.79 -1.06
C GLY A 15 3.69 -11.65 -2.24
N LEU A 16 3.72 -12.63 -3.15
CA LEU A 16 2.91 -12.63 -4.38
C LEU A 16 1.40 -12.51 -4.11
N GLY A 17 0.93 -12.95 -2.94
CA GLY A 17 -0.46 -12.80 -2.54
C GLY A 17 -0.95 -11.35 -2.57
N TYR A 18 -0.12 -10.41 -2.11
CA TYR A 18 -0.45 -8.98 -2.10
C TYR A 18 -0.73 -8.44 -3.50
N TYR A 19 0.19 -8.71 -4.43
CA TYR A 19 0.07 -8.27 -5.82
C TYR A 19 -1.12 -8.92 -6.54
N ARG A 20 -1.41 -10.20 -6.24
CA ARG A 20 -2.60 -10.89 -6.76
C ARG A 20 -3.89 -10.24 -6.26
N TYR A 21 -3.97 -9.86 -4.99
CA TYR A 21 -5.12 -9.17 -4.44
C TYR A 21 -5.32 -7.79 -5.08
N LEU A 22 -4.26 -7.00 -5.21
CA LEU A 22 -4.33 -5.72 -5.92
C LEU A 22 -4.81 -5.87 -7.37
N GLY A 23 -4.27 -6.85 -8.09
CA GLY A 23 -4.68 -7.13 -9.47
C GLY A 23 -6.15 -7.56 -9.57
N LYS A 24 -6.67 -8.32 -8.59
CA LYS A 24 -8.08 -8.73 -8.54
C LYS A 24 -9.02 -7.55 -8.23
N LEU A 25 -8.60 -6.62 -7.38
CA LEU A 25 -9.42 -5.50 -6.94
C LEU A 25 -9.42 -4.32 -7.92
N PHE A 26 -8.27 -4.00 -8.51
CA PHE A 26 -8.07 -2.78 -9.29
C PHE A 26 -7.56 -3.04 -10.72
N GLY A 27 -7.38 -4.31 -11.10
CA GLY A 27 -6.74 -4.69 -12.35
C GLY A 27 -5.22 -4.59 -12.33
N TYR A 28 -4.57 -5.21 -13.31
CA TYR A 28 -3.10 -5.23 -13.42
C TYR A 28 -2.48 -3.86 -13.75
N GLY A 29 -3.28 -2.93 -14.29
CA GLY A 29 -2.82 -1.57 -14.61
C GLY A 29 -2.36 -0.79 -13.38
N LEU A 30 -2.96 -1.05 -12.21
CA LEU A 30 -2.61 -0.37 -10.95
C LEU A 30 -1.11 -0.49 -10.63
N VAL A 31 -0.64 -1.74 -10.57
CA VAL A 31 0.75 -2.08 -10.24
C VAL A 31 1.70 -1.57 -11.33
N GLY A 32 1.32 -1.72 -12.59
CA GLY A 32 2.12 -1.23 -13.73
C GLY A 32 2.35 0.28 -13.69
N ASN A 33 1.29 1.06 -13.49
CA ASN A 33 1.36 2.53 -13.41
C ASN A 33 2.22 2.97 -12.22
N ALA A 34 2.04 2.35 -11.05
CA ALA A 34 2.84 2.66 -9.87
C ALA A 34 4.34 2.36 -10.08
N PHE A 35 4.69 1.29 -10.79
CA PHE A 35 6.09 1.00 -11.13
C PHE A 35 6.69 2.07 -12.05
N ILE A 36 5.92 2.55 -13.04
CA ILE A 36 6.37 3.64 -13.93
C ILE A 36 6.67 4.90 -13.12
N GLU A 37 5.79 5.28 -12.19
CA GLU A 37 6.03 6.44 -11.32
C GLU A 37 7.19 6.24 -10.35
N ALA A 38 7.33 5.03 -9.80
CA ALA A 38 8.43 4.71 -8.89
C ALA A 38 9.80 4.87 -9.57
N ARG A 39 9.92 4.53 -10.86
CA ARG A 39 11.17 4.72 -11.64
C ARG A 39 11.60 6.17 -11.79
N LYS A 40 10.68 7.13 -11.63
CA LYS A 40 10.99 8.57 -11.72
C LYS A 40 11.62 9.11 -10.43
N LYS A 41 11.65 8.32 -9.36
CA LYS A 41 12.23 8.70 -8.07
C LYS A 41 13.35 7.73 -7.69
N ALA A 42 14.32 8.24 -6.93
CA ALA A 42 15.41 7.43 -6.38
C ALA A 42 15.32 7.46 -4.84
N PRO A 43 14.53 6.56 -4.22
CA PRO A 43 14.46 6.46 -2.77
C PRO A 43 15.82 6.02 -2.19
N LYS A 44 16.18 6.59 -1.05
CA LYS A 44 17.46 6.40 -0.37
C LYS A 44 17.55 5.08 0.39
N ASP A 45 16.40 4.59 0.89
CA ASP A 45 16.32 3.37 1.68
C ASP A 45 14.99 2.62 1.46
N GLU A 46 14.87 1.43 2.06
CA GLU A 46 13.68 0.57 1.94
C GLU A 46 12.43 1.17 2.59
N MET A 47 12.57 1.98 3.64
CA MET A 47 11.43 2.65 4.25
C MET A 47 10.85 3.67 3.27
N GLU A 48 11.69 4.49 2.64
CA GLU A 48 11.28 5.48 1.65
C GLU A 48 10.68 4.81 0.41
N ARG A 49 11.23 3.67 -0.05
CA ARG A 49 10.63 2.84 -1.12
C ARG A 49 9.23 2.38 -0.74
N THR A 50 9.08 1.90 0.50
CA THR A 50 7.82 1.40 1.02
C THR A 50 6.78 2.52 1.13
N GLN A 51 7.15 3.67 1.68
CA GLN A 51 6.26 4.83 1.76
C GLN A 51 5.85 5.32 0.36
N LEU A 52 6.79 5.37 -0.59
CA LEU A 52 6.49 5.73 -1.97
C LEU A 52 5.51 4.74 -2.61
N TRP A 53 5.73 3.45 -2.43
CA TRP A 53 4.86 2.40 -2.95
C TRP A 53 3.43 2.55 -2.44
N ILE A 54 3.24 2.68 -1.12
CA ILE A 54 1.92 2.85 -0.50
C ILE A 54 1.21 4.10 -1.03
N LYS A 55 1.93 5.24 -1.10
CA LYS A 55 1.40 6.48 -1.69
C LYS A 55 0.93 6.25 -3.13
N GLN A 56 1.71 5.55 -3.95
CA GLN A 56 1.33 5.26 -5.33
C GLN A 56 0.12 4.33 -5.43
N MET A 57 0.00 3.32 -4.57
CA MET A 57 -1.20 2.46 -4.54
C MET A 57 -2.46 3.29 -4.25
N CYS A 58 -2.41 4.21 -3.29
CA CYS A 58 -3.51 5.11 -3.00
C CYS A 58 -3.82 6.02 -4.21
N ILE A 59 -2.81 6.71 -4.76
CA ILE A 59 -2.99 7.64 -5.90
C ILE A 59 -3.57 6.93 -7.13
N GLN A 60 -3.00 5.78 -7.50
CA GLN A 60 -3.36 5.09 -8.74
C GLN A 60 -4.69 4.33 -8.63
N SER A 61 -5.07 3.89 -7.42
CA SER A 61 -6.40 3.31 -7.19
C SER A 61 -7.47 4.37 -7.04
N GLY A 62 -7.10 5.60 -6.65
CA GLY A 62 -8.03 6.67 -6.31
C GLY A 62 -8.68 6.51 -4.93
N PHE A 63 -8.23 5.57 -4.10
CA PHE A 63 -8.81 5.28 -2.80
C PHE A 63 -7.80 5.35 -1.65
N ASN A 64 -8.32 5.59 -0.44
CA ASN A 64 -7.58 5.42 0.80
C ASN A 64 -7.41 3.92 1.10
N LEU A 65 -6.20 3.42 0.84
CA LEU A 65 -5.82 2.02 1.07
C LEU A 65 -5.03 1.82 2.38
N VAL A 66 -5.06 2.75 3.33
CA VAL A 66 -4.30 2.63 4.59
C VAL A 66 -4.65 1.34 5.33
N ALA A 67 -5.94 1.08 5.56
CA ALA A 67 -6.39 -0.13 6.23
C ALA A 67 -5.96 -1.40 5.47
N PHE A 68 -6.02 -1.39 4.14
CA PHE A 68 -5.59 -2.53 3.32
C PHE A 68 -4.11 -2.82 3.56
N HIS A 69 -3.23 -1.82 3.48
CA HIS A 69 -1.80 -2.00 3.72
C HIS A 69 -1.49 -2.41 5.16
N LYS A 70 -2.27 -1.96 6.16
CA LYS A 70 -2.15 -2.42 7.56
C LYS A 70 -2.43 -3.91 7.70
N MET A 71 -3.41 -4.47 6.98
CA MET A 71 -3.68 -5.92 6.99
C MET A 71 -2.50 -6.75 6.43
N TRP A 72 -1.69 -6.14 5.56
CA TRP A 72 -0.45 -6.72 5.05
C TRP A 72 0.79 -6.34 5.87
N ASN A 73 0.58 -5.77 7.06
CA ASN A 73 1.60 -5.33 8.02
C ASN A 73 2.61 -4.32 7.46
N PHE A 74 2.23 -3.50 6.48
CA PHE A 74 3.13 -2.46 5.97
C PHE A 74 3.44 -1.40 7.05
N PRO A 75 4.69 -0.91 7.11
CA PRO A 75 5.07 0.23 7.93
C PRO A 75 4.54 1.48 7.23
N MET A 76 3.91 2.36 7.97
CA MET A 76 3.42 3.61 7.41
C MET A 76 3.76 4.75 8.33
N THR A 77 4.41 5.77 7.77
CA THR A 77 4.57 7.04 8.45
C THR A 77 3.23 7.77 8.47
N ASP A 78 3.05 8.67 9.44
CA ASP A 78 1.85 9.52 9.51
C ASP A 78 1.67 10.36 8.25
N GLU A 79 2.78 10.81 7.65
CA GLU A 79 2.77 11.54 6.38
C GLU A 79 2.13 10.72 5.25
N THR A 80 2.49 9.44 5.11
CA THR A 80 1.90 8.54 4.11
C THR A 80 0.44 8.27 4.39
N GLN A 81 0.08 8.02 5.65
CA GLN A 81 -1.33 7.82 6.04
C GLN A 81 -2.17 9.06 5.68
N ASN A 82 -1.69 10.25 6.03
CA ASN A 82 -2.37 11.51 5.76
C ASN A 82 -2.50 11.81 4.26
N ALA A 83 -1.53 11.40 3.44
CA ALA A 83 -1.63 11.52 1.99
C ALA A 83 -2.77 10.66 1.42
N CYS A 84 -2.91 9.42 1.90
CA CYS A 84 -3.97 8.51 1.47
C CYS A 84 -5.35 8.91 2.01
N LYS A 85 -5.46 9.44 3.24
CA LYS A 85 -6.72 9.85 3.88
C LYS A 85 -7.49 10.95 3.15
N ARG A 86 -6.84 11.67 2.22
CA ARG A 86 -7.50 12.67 1.36
C ARG A 86 -8.36 12.04 0.27
N LEU A 87 -8.24 10.73 0.06
CA LEU A 87 -8.98 9.98 -0.94
C LEU A 87 -10.19 9.27 -0.30
N PRO A 88 -11.24 8.95 -1.08
CA PRO A 88 -12.38 8.18 -0.61
C PRO A 88 -11.95 6.84 0.01
N CYS A 89 -12.61 6.42 1.10
CA CYS A 89 -12.34 5.14 1.73
C CYS A 89 -12.60 3.97 0.78
N PHE A 90 -11.65 3.04 0.69
CA PHE A 90 -11.81 1.83 -0.13
C PHE A 90 -12.77 0.83 0.51
N PHE A 91 -12.63 0.62 1.82
CA PHE A 91 -13.51 -0.27 2.56
C PHE A 91 -14.81 0.46 2.92
N PRO A 92 -15.95 -0.26 3.02
CA PRO A 92 -17.20 0.30 3.51
C PRO A 92 -17.03 0.82 4.93
N ASP A 93 -17.88 1.76 5.35
CA ASP A 93 -17.99 2.19 6.75
C ASP A 93 -18.68 1.07 7.55
N ASP A 94 -17.86 0.24 8.20
CA ASP A 94 -18.29 -0.89 9.03
C ASP A 94 -17.55 -0.86 10.38
N GLU A 95 -17.98 -1.73 11.30
CA GLU A 95 -17.45 -1.79 12.67
C GLU A 95 -15.92 -1.97 12.72
N TYR A 96 -15.32 -2.54 11.67
CA TYR A 96 -13.88 -2.78 11.56
C TYR A 96 -13.13 -1.65 10.85
N THR A 97 -13.82 -0.73 10.17
CA THR A 97 -13.19 0.33 9.35
C THR A 97 -13.42 1.74 9.88
N ASN A 98 -14.40 1.93 10.78
CA ASN A 98 -14.82 3.21 11.39
C ASN A 98 -13.69 4.03 12.07
N ASN A 99 -12.49 3.47 12.26
CA ASN A 99 -11.35 4.12 12.94
C ASN A 99 -10.14 4.41 12.04
N PHE A 100 -10.25 4.25 10.71
CA PHE A 100 -9.10 4.37 9.79
C PHE A 100 -9.07 5.68 8.98
#